data_AF-A0A967BQB6-F1
#
_entry.id   AF-A0A967BQB6-F1
#
_cell.length_a   1.000
_cell.length_b   1.000
_cell.length_c   1.000
_cell.angle_alpha   90.00
_cell.angle_beta   90.00
_cell.angle_gamma   90.00
#
_symmetry.space_group_name_H-M   'P 1'
#
loop_
_entity.id
_entity.type
_entity.pdbx_description
1 polymer ?
#
loop_
_entity_poly.entity_id
_entity_poly.type
_entity_poly.pdbx_seq_one_letter_code
_entity_poly.pdbx_strand_id
1 'polypeptide(L)'
;LDENEVVSLGYEWKEKDEGEYRQSNYKIPEEISDISKAIVDEILACEKCRKNYKIDDTELSFYRRMKLPIPLECYECRHTERFNMRNPRKLCERECDKCGVSLQTTFSSDRDEKVYCEKCYLESVY
;
A
#
# COMPACT_ATOMS: atom_id res chain seq x y z
N LEU A 1 -16.11 9.97 12.77
CA LEU A 1 -17.43 10.59 12.54
C LEU A 1 -18.44 9.57 12.95
N ASP A 2 -19.22 9.91 13.96
CA ASP A 2 -20.34 9.09 14.39
C ASP A 2 -21.50 9.26 13.39
N GLU A 3 -22.42 8.29 13.35
CA GLU A 3 -23.57 8.28 12.43
C GLU A 3 -24.34 9.61 12.44
N ASN A 4 -24.59 10.15 13.64
CA ASN A 4 -25.30 11.42 13.83
C ASN A 4 -24.53 12.62 13.25
N GLU A 5 -23.20 12.61 13.29
CA GLU A 5 -22.38 13.68 12.72
C GLU A 5 -22.45 13.66 11.19
N VAL A 6 -22.44 12.46 10.58
CA VAL A 6 -22.50 12.29 9.11
C VAL A 6 -23.86 12.74 8.56
N VAL A 7 -24.95 12.37 9.23
CA VAL A 7 -26.31 12.77 8.84
C VAL A 7 -26.51 14.28 9.02
N SER A 8 -25.96 14.89 10.07
CA SER A 8 -26.05 16.35 10.28
C SER A 8 -25.32 17.16 9.20
N LEU A 9 -24.30 16.57 8.57
CA LEU A 9 -23.56 17.15 7.45
C LEU A 9 -24.25 16.92 6.10
N GLY A 10 -25.42 16.26 6.07
CA GLY A 10 -26.20 15.99 4.86
C GLY A 10 -25.70 14.82 4.03
N TYR A 11 -24.83 13.97 4.58
CA TYR A 11 -24.32 12.78 3.92
C TYR A 11 -25.11 11.54 4.35
N GLU A 12 -25.16 10.55 3.46
CA GLU A 12 -25.73 9.23 3.77
C GLU A 12 -24.71 8.38 4.55
N TRP A 13 -25.14 7.85 5.70
CA TRP A 13 -24.35 6.89 6.45
C TRP A 13 -24.42 5.52 5.76
N LYS A 14 -23.25 4.93 5.51
CA LYS A 14 -23.14 3.55 5.05
C LYS A 14 -22.58 2.69 6.17
N GLU A 15 -23.36 1.72 6.62
CA GLU A 15 -22.89 0.72 7.59
C GLU A 15 -21.67 -0.03 7.04
N LYS A 16 -20.78 -0.41 7.96
CA LYS A 16 -19.58 -1.15 7.60
C LYS A 16 -20.00 -2.55 7.17
N ASP A 17 -19.60 -2.96 5.97
CA ASP A 17 -19.88 -4.31 5.47
C ASP A 17 -19.27 -5.36 6.43
N GLU A 18 -20.11 -6.00 7.25
CA GLU A 18 -19.76 -7.13 8.13
C GLU A 18 -19.66 -8.43 7.33
N GLY A 19 -18.92 -8.40 6.22
CA GLY A 19 -18.73 -9.60 5.40
C GLY A 19 -18.19 -10.76 6.23
N GLU A 20 -18.75 -11.95 6.04
CA GLU A 20 -18.28 -13.18 6.69
C GLU A 20 -16.80 -13.45 6.31
N TYR A 21 -15.88 -13.16 7.23
CA TYR A 21 -14.47 -13.53 7.09
C TYR A 21 -14.35 -15.05 7.20
N ARG A 22 -14.02 -15.72 6.10
CA ARG A 22 -13.85 -17.18 6.05
C ARG A 22 -12.36 -17.46 6.15
N GLN A 23 -11.98 -18.29 7.12
CA GLN A 23 -10.59 -18.73 7.21
C GLN A 23 -10.29 -19.63 6.01
N SER A 24 -9.34 -19.22 5.17
CA SER A 24 -8.85 -20.07 4.08
C SER A 24 -7.87 -21.09 4.64
N ASN A 25 -8.11 -22.37 4.40
CA ASN A 25 -7.16 -23.44 4.73
C ASN A 25 -6.10 -23.66 3.63
N TYR A 26 -6.17 -22.90 2.53
CA TYR A 26 -5.28 -23.04 1.38
C TYR A 26 -3.92 -22.42 1.69
N LYS A 27 -2.88 -23.25 1.75
CA LYS A 27 -1.49 -22.79 1.88
C LYS A 27 -0.95 -22.46 0.49
N ILE A 28 -0.66 -21.18 0.25
CA ILE A 28 -0.06 -20.70 -1.00
C ILE A 28 1.42 -21.10 -0.99
N PRO A 29 1.90 -21.92 -1.95
CA PRO A 29 3.32 -22.23 -2.09
C PRO A 29 4.14 -20.98 -2.45
N GLU A 30 5.42 -20.95 -2.06
CA GLU A 30 6.34 -19.86 -2.39
C GLU A 30 6.67 -19.80 -3.89
N GLU A 31 6.75 -20.97 -4.53
CA GLU A 31 7.06 -21.10 -5.95
C GLU A 31 5.81 -21.13 -6.82
N ILE A 32 5.78 -20.30 -7.87
CA ILE A 32 4.62 -20.20 -8.76
C ILE A 32 4.47 -21.39 -9.71
N SER A 33 5.53 -22.16 -9.94
CA SER A 33 5.50 -23.37 -10.77
C SER A 33 4.54 -24.42 -10.23
N ASP A 34 4.38 -24.46 -8.91
CA ASP A 34 3.68 -25.54 -8.21
C ASP A 34 2.20 -25.20 -7.99
N ILE A 35 1.78 -23.99 -8.39
CA ILE A 35 0.43 -23.50 -8.20
C ILE A 35 -0.45 -23.99 -9.35
N SER A 36 -1.39 -24.88 -9.03
CA SER A 36 -2.40 -25.36 -9.98
C SER A 36 -3.42 -24.29 -10.32
N LYS A 37 -4.13 -24.43 -11.45
CA LYS A 37 -5.24 -23.52 -11.82
C LYS A 37 -6.41 -23.57 -10.83
N ALA A 38 -6.48 -24.56 -9.94
CA ALA A 38 -7.54 -24.69 -8.95
C ALA A 38 -7.58 -23.51 -7.96
N ILE A 39 -6.47 -22.79 -7.78
CA ILE A 39 -6.44 -21.59 -6.93
C ILE A 39 -7.43 -20.50 -7.40
N VAL A 40 -7.80 -20.50 -8.68
CA VAL A 40 -8.77 -19.55 -9.24
C VAL A 40 -10.17 -19.82 -8.69
N ASP A 41 -10.50 -21.00 -8.19
CA ASP A 41 -11.82 -21.27 -7.60
C ASP A 41 -11.83 -21.15 -6.07
N GLU A 42 -10.65 -21.12 -5.46
CA GLU A 42 -10.47 -21.03 -4.02
C GLU A 42 -10.65 -19.60 -3.50
N ILE A 43 -11.11 -19.50 -2.25
CA ILE A 43 -11.20 -18.24 -1.51
C ILE A 43 -9.99 -18.16 -0.57
N LEU A 44 -9.16 -17.14 -0.76
CA LEU A 44 -7.97 -16.88 0.04
C LEU A 44 -8.28 -15.85 1.13
N ALA A 45 -7.62 -15.95 2.28
CA ALA A 45 -7.74 -15.00 3.38
C ALA A 45 -6.47 -14.15 3.49
N CYS A 46 -6.63 -12.84 3.61
CA CYS A 46 -5.52 -11.91 3.78
C CYS A 46 -4.89 -12.05 5.18
N GLU A 47 -3.57 -12.17 5.26
CA GLU A 47 -2.86 -12.29 6.55
C GLU A 47 -3.03 -11.04 7.44
N LYS A 48 -3.07 -9.84 6.83
CA LYS A 48 -3.11 -8.56 7.55
C LYS A 48 -4.50 -8.17 8.06
N CYS A 49 -5.52 -8.27 7.20
CA CYS A 49 -6.87 -7.80 7.51
C CYS A 49 -7.92 -8.91 7.62
N ARG A 50 -7.53 -10.18 7.37
CA ARG A 50 -8.42 -11.37 7.35
C ARG A 50 -9.58 -11.29 6.37
N LYS A 51 -9.60 -10.29 5.49
CA LYS A 51 -10.55 -10.18 4.39
C LYS A 51 -10.33 -11.31 3.39
N ASN A 52 -11.43 -11.85 2.89
CA ASN A 52 -11.40 -12.83 1.82
C ASN A 52 -11.07 -12.13 0.49
N TYR A 53 -10.27 -12.76 -0.36
CA TYR A 53 -10.01 -12.33 -1.72
C TYR A 53 -9.86 -13.54 -2.64
N LYS A 54 -9.99 -13.29 -3.93
CA LYS A 54 -9.94 -14.30 -4.99
C LYS A 54 -8.97 -13.82 -6.06
N ILE A 55 -8.29 -14.76 -6.71
CA ILE A 55 -7.39 -14.50 -7.83
C ILE A 55 -8.10 -14.91 -9.11
N ASP A 56 -8.06 -14.04 -10.12
CA ASP A 56 -8.60 -14.34 -11.45
C ASP A 56 -7.59 -15.09 -12.34
N ASP A 57 -8.06 -15.77 -13.39
CA ASP A 57 -7.19 -16.47 -14.34
C ASP A 57 -6.22 -15.51 -15.05
N THR A 58 -6.66 -14.27 -15.28
CA THR A 58 -5.82 -13.20 -15.85
C THR A 58 -4.66 -12.84 -14.91
N GLU A 59 -4.94 -12.73 -13.61
CA GLU A 59 -3.94 -12.42 -12.59
C GLU A 59 -2.95 -13.59 -12.43
N LEU A 60 -3.45 -14.83 -12.37
CA LEU A 60 -2.61 -16.03 -12.30
C LEU A 60 -1.66 -16.13 -13.50
N SER A 61 -2.17 -15.85 -14.70
CA SER A 61 -1.38 -15.83 -15.93
C SER A 61 -0.30 -14.75 -15.90
N PHE A 62 -0.62 -13.57 -15.34
CA PHE A 62 0.35 -12.50 -15.14
C PHE A 62 1.48 -12.91 -14.19
N TYR A 63 1.15 -13.46 -13.00
CA TYR A 63 2.15 -13.87 -12.03
C TYR A 63 3.09 -14.95 -12.62
N ARG A 64 2.54 -15.91 -13.36
CA ARG A 64 3.34 -16.97 -14.03
C ARG A 64 4.30 -16.41 -15.07
N ARG A 65 3.82 -15.51 -15.93
CA ARG A 65 4.65 -14.89 -16.98
C ARG A 65 5.80 -14.08 -16.36
N MET A 66 5.53 -13.40 -15.25
CA MET A 66 6.52 -12.58 -14.55
C MET A 66 7.39 -13.37 -13.58
N LYS A 67 7.12 -14.68 -13.37
CA LYS A 67 7.76 -15.53 -12.37
C LYS A 67 7.73 -14.91 -10.96
N LEU A 68 6.57 -14.37 -10.59
CA LEU A 68 6.35 -13.74 -9.30
C LEU A 68 5.51 -14.64 -8.39
N PRO A 69 5.79 -14.69 -7.08
CA PRO A 69 4.93 -15.40 -6.14
C PRO A 69 3.55 -14.73 -6.06
N ILE A 70 2.55 -15.52 -5.67
CA ILE A 70 1.21 -15.01 -5.44
C ILE A 70 1.18 -14.21 -4.14
N PRO A 71 0.52 -13.04 -4.12
CA PRO A 71 0.40 -12.24 -2.91
C PRO A 71 -0.35 -12.99 -1.79
N LEU A 72 0.16 -12.91 -0.55
CA LEU A 72 -0.54 -13.37 0.66
C LEU A 72 -1.54 -12.33 1.19
N GLU A 73 -1.38 -11.08 0.78
CA GLU A 73 -2.22 -9.95 1.15
C GLU A 73 -3.25 -9.61 0.06
N CYS A 74 -4.44 -9.17 0.47
CA CYS A 74 -5.45 -8.68 -0.46
C CYS A 74 -5.03 -7.38 -1.16
N TYR A 75 -5.74 -7.06 -2.25
CA TYR A 75 -5.51 -5.85 -3.04
C TYR A 75 -5.45 -4.57 -2.18
N GLU A 76 -6.41 -4.38 -1.27
CA GLU A 76 -6.48 -3.19 -0.43
C GLU A 76 -5.24 -3.03 0.45
N CYS A 77 -4.83 -4.09 1.16
CA CYS A 77 -3.66 -4.06 2.02
C CYS A 77 -2.38 -3.72 1.23
N ARG A 78 -2.19 -4.38 0.08
CA ARG A 78 -1.06 -4.10 -0.83
C ARG A 78 -1.12 -2.69 -1.38
N HIS A 79 -2.31 -2.19 -1.67
CA HIS A 79 -2.50 -0.84 -2.19
C HIS A 79 -2.14 0.20 -1.13
N THR A 80 -2.61 0.02 0.10
CA THR A 80 -2.24 0.86 1.25
C THR A 80 -0.74 0.83 1.50
N GLU A 81 -0.11 -0.35 1.47
CA GLU A 81 1.34 -0.47 1.68
C GLU A 81 2.12 0.31 0.61
N ARG A 82 1.74 0.16 -0.67
CA ARG A 82 2.32 0.94 -1.78
C ARG A 82 2.12 2.45 -1.60
N PHE A 83 1.01 2.89 -1.02
CA PHE A 83 0.80 4.30 -0.71
C PHE A 83 1.66 4.77 0.46
N ASN A 84 1.86 3.94 1.48
CA ASN A 84 2.70 4.25 2.63
C ASN A 84 4.19 4.35 2.24
N MET A 85 4.62 3.65 1.19
CA MET A 85 5.96 3.80 0.62
C MET A 85 6.17 5.16 -0.07
N ARG A 86 5.10 5.91 -0.38
CA ARG A 86 5.20 7.24 -0.98
C ARG A 86 5.32 8.28 0.12
N ASN A 87 6.04 9.37 -0.18
CA ASN A 87 6.08 10.51 0.71
C ASN A 87 4.65 11.07 0.92
N PRO A 88 4.34 11.51 2.15
CA PRO A 88 3.06 12.12 2.44
C PRO A 88 2.85 13.36 1.58
N ARG A 89 1.60 13.63 1.21
CA ARG A 89 1.21 14.84 0.45
C ARG A 89 1.12 16.06 1.38
N LYS A 90 2.18 16.30 2.14
CA LYS A 90 2.34 17.45 3.04
C LYS A 90 3.69 18.08 2.74
N LEU A 91 3.68 19.38 2.48
CA LEU A 91 4.92 20.15 2.42
C LEU A 91 5.30 20.57 3.83
N CYS A 92 6.54 20.30 4.20
CA CYS A 92 7.17 20.69 5.45
C CYS A 92 8.23 21.75 5.14
N GLU A 93 8.30 22.76 5.99
CA GLU A 93 9.42 23.70 5.99
C GLU A 93 10.62 23.02 6.67
N ARG A 94 11.76 23.02 5.98
CA ARG A 94 13.03 22.48 6.46
C ARG A 94 14.16 23.39 5.97
N GLU A 95 15.34 23.23 6.52
CA GLU A 95 16.56 23.92 6.09
C GLU A 95 17.47 22.97 5.32
N CYS A 96 18.25 23.51 4.37
CA CYS A 96 19.28 22.75 3.67
C CYS A 96 20.36 22.28 4.65
N ASP A 97 20.63 20.98 4.70
CA ASP A 97 21.63 20.40 5.62
C ASP A 97 23.08 20.85 5.34
N LYS A 98 23.34 21.53 4.20
CA LYS A 98 24.67 22.07 3.83
C LYS A 98 24.81 23.58 4.05
N CYS A 99 23.79 24.36 3.69
CA CYS A 99 23.89 25.82 3.66
C CYS A 99 22.84 26.56 4.50
N GLY A 100 21.90 25.85 5.14
CA GLY A 100 20.89 26.44 6.03
C GLY A 100 19.79 27.25 5.32
N VAL A 101 19.72 27.25 3.99
CA VAL A 101 18.65 27.95 3.26
C VAL A 101 17.31 27.24 3.49
N SER A 102 16.25 28.02 3.75
CA SER A 102 14.90 27.52 3.90
C SER A 102 14.38 26.90 2.61
N LEU A 103 13.72 25.74 2.74
CA LEU A 103 13.18 24.96 1.64
C LEU A 103 11.87 24.29 2.06
N GLN A 104 11.01 24.04 1.08
CA GLN A 104 9.77 23.28 1.26
C GLN A 104 9.94 21.91 0.62
N THR A 105 9.77 20.85 1.41
CA THR A 105 9.90 19.48 0.90
C THR A 105 8.86 18.55 1.48
N THR A 106 8.69 17.39 0.87
CA THR A 106 7.82 16.32 1.38
C THR A 106 8.48 15.48 2.47
N PHE A 107 9.75 15.75 2.77
CA PHE A 107 10.50 15.13 3.85
C PHE A 107 10.27 15.94 5.12
N SER A 108 9.72 15.31 6.17
CA SER A 108 9.60 15.96 7.46
C SER A 108 10.96 16.11 8.14
N SER A 109 11.06 17.04 9.08
CA SER A 109 12.26 17.25 9.91
C SER A 109 12.57 16.06 10.81
N ASP A 110 11.57 15.20 11.08
CA ASP A 110 11.71 13.98 11.88
C ASP A 110 12.38 12.82 11.13
N ARG A 111 12.62 12.95 9.81
CA ARG A 111 13.27 11.89 9.03
C ARG A 111 14.76 12.15 8.86
N ASP A 112 15.53 11.08 8.97
CA ASP A 112 17.00 11.09 8.96
C ASP A 112 17.63 11.36 7.58
N GLU A 113 16.84 11.41 6.50
CA GLU A 113 17.41 11.67 5.17
C GLU A 113 17.97 13.09 5.06
N LYS A 114 19.13 13.23 4.39
CA LYS A 114 19.75 14.53 4.11
C LYS A 114 19.03 15.22 2.94
N VAL A 115 18.64 16.46 3.14
CA VAL A 115 17.93 17.29 2.18
C VAL A 115 18.79 18.48 1.80
N TYR A 116 19.17 18.55 0.54
CA TYR A 116 19.92 19.67 -0.03
C TYR A 116 19.03 20.57 -0.88
N CYS A 117 19.32 21.86 -0.85
CA CYS A 117 18.77 22.77 -1.86
C CYS A 117 19.36 22.44 -3.24
N GLU A 118 18.69 22.91 -4.29
CA GLU A 118 19.09 22.65 -5.68
C GLU A 118 20.57 22.96 -5.94
N LYS A 119 21.06 24.11 -5.46
CA LYS A 119 22.47 24.52 -5.63
C LYS A 119 23.44 23.53 -4.97
N CYS A 120 23.20 23.18 -3.71
CA CYS A 120 24.06 22.26 -2.96
C CYS A 120 23.98 20.83 -3.49
N TYR A 121 22.83 20.41 -4.02
CA TYR A 121 22.68 19.12 -4.68
C TYR A 121 23.51 19.07 -5.97
N LEU A 122 23.43 20.07 -6.83
CA LEU A 122 24.20 20.14 -8.08
C LEU A 122 25.71 20.12 -7.84
N GLU A 123 26.20 20.82 -6.81
CA GLU A 123 27.60 20.77 -6.37
C GLU A 123 28.06 19.42 -5.80
N SER A 124 27.13 18.55 -5.38
CA SER A 124 27.46 17.25 -4.79
C SER A 124 27.46 16.11 -5.82
N VAL A 125 26.79 16.33 -6.96
CA VAL A 125 26.63 15.34 -8.04
C VAL A 125 27.70 15.51 -9.12
N TYR A 126 28.25 16.72 -9.29
CA TYR A 126 29.34 17.05 -10.21
C TYR A 126 30.65 17.30 -9.46
#